data_AF-A0A3D5GQF2-F1
#
_entry.id   AF-A0A3D5GQF2-F1
#
_cell.length_a   1.000
_cell.length_b   1.000
_cell.length_c   1.000
_cell.angle_alpha   90.00
_cell.angle_beta   90.00
_cell.angle_gamma   90.00
#
_symmetry.space_group_name_H-M   'P 1'
#
loop_
_entity.id
_entity.type
_entity.pdbx_description
1 polymer ?
#
loop_
_entity_poly.entity_id
_entity_poly.type
_entity_poly.pdbx_seq_one_letter_code
_entity_poly.pdbx_strand_id
1 'polypeptide(L)'
;MDSVHFGARPMFAAHRSRPRSVKIDSVLSAWLAVNCLRELRGDNHWALCASEDLDGVEVGLLHSALIDLDDYGSEEWIARSRGNDDEAIAAGWARLEAKGLASNGALTDEGRRFRFDLEARTDALTAPAWMAVGKEATTGFCELVEPHHNTFVARINATA
;
A
#
# COMPACT_ATOMS: atom_id res chain seq x y z
N MET A 1 -5.58 -11.00 -13.34
CA MET A 1 -4.38 -11.55 -12.65
C MET A 1 -3.55 -12.41 -13.59
N ASP A 2 -4.13 -13.43 -14.24
CA ASP A 2 -3.36 -14.42 -15.03
C ASP A 2 -2.73 -13.83 -16.31
N SER A 3 -3.24 -12.70 -16.78
CA SER A 3 -2.72 -11.97 -17.93
C SER A 3 -1.48 -11.10 -17.65
N VAL A 4 -1.04 -10.98 -16.39
CA VAL A 4 0.05 -10.05 -16.01
C VAL A 4 1.38 -10.79 -15.90
N HIS A 5 2.46 -10.30 -16.53
CA HIS A 5 3.81 -10.84 -16.31
C HIS A 5 4.30 -10.52 -14.88
N PHE A 6 4.79 -11.52 -14.13
CA PHE A 6 5.12 -11.34 -12.71
C PHE A 6 6.40 -10.52 -12.49
N GLY A 7 7.51 -10.79 -13.19
CA GLY A 7 8.76 -10.02 -13.04
C GLY A 7 9.36 -10.09 -11.61
N ALA A 8 10.06 -9.06 -11.16
CA ALA A 8 10.60 -8.94 -9.79
C ALA A 8 9.50 -8.60 -8.76
N ARG A 9 8.48 -9.46 -8.66
CA ARG A 9 7.31 -9.30 -7.77
C ARG A 9 7.08 -10.60 -6.98
N PRO A 10 7.91 -10.86 -5.97
CA PRO A 10 7.96 -12.16 -5.31
C PRO A 10 6.68 -12.49 -4.54
N MET A 11 6.05 -11.52 -3.89
CA MET A 11 4.84 -11.76 -3.09
C MET A 11 3.63 -12.04 -3.99
N PHE A 12 3.51 -11.29 -5.09
CA PHE A 12 2.53 -11.56 -6.13
C PHE A 12 2.73 -12.95 -6.74
N ALA A 13 3.96 -13.30 -7.11
CA ALA A 13 4.28 -14.60 -7.71
C ALA A 13 3.95 -15.76 -6.76
N ALA A 14 4.29 -15.63 -5.47
CA ALA A 14 4.03 -16.64 -4.46
C ALA A 14 2.53 -16.87 -4.19
N HIS A 15 1.72 -15.80 -4.20
CA HIS A 15 0.27 -15.96 -4.08
C HIS A 15 -0.33 -16.54 -5.36
N ARG A 16 0.08 -16.05 -6.53
CA ARG A 16 -0.42 -16.52 -7.82
C ARG A 16 -0.12 -18.00 -8.07
N SER A 17 0.97 -18.53 -7.53
CA SER A 17 1.30 -19.95 -7.67
C SER A 17 0.42 -20.88 -6.83
N ARG A 18 -0.43 -20.35 -5.95
CA ARG A 18 -1.36 -21.17 -5.15
C ARG A 18 -2.46 -21.74 -6.06
N PRO A 19 -2.88 -23.00 -5.83
CA PRO A 19 -3.94 -23.59 -6.61
C PRO A 19 -5.24 -22.82 -6.44
N ARG A 20 -5.97 -22.63 -7.54
CA ARG A 20 -7.33 -22.10 -7.50
C ARG A 20 -8.33 -23.20 -7.23
N SER A 21 -9.40 -22.83 -6.54
CA SER A 21 -10.55 -23.71 -6.37
C SER A 21 -11.20 -23.97 -7.74
N VAL A 22 -11.47 -25.25 -8.05
CA VAL A 22 -12.16 -25.67 -9.29
C VAL A 22 -13.66 -25.44 -9.23
N LYS A 23 -14.20 -25.09 -8.06
CA LYS A 23 -15.63 -24.80 -7.89
C LYS A 23 -15.93 -23.43 -8.47
N ILE A 24 -16.93 -23.37 -9.36
CA ILE A 24 -17.51 -22.13 -9.88
C ILE A 24 -18.05 -21.31 -8.69
N ASP A 25 -17.89 -19.99 -8.72
CA ASP A 25 -18.31 -19.05 -7.66
C ASP A 25 -17.70 -19.33 -6.27
N SER A 26 -16.47 -19.84 -6.25
CA SER A 26 -15.75 -20.09 -4.99
C SER A 26 -15.22 -18.79 -4.37
N VAL A 27 -15.72 -18.46 -3.16
CA VAL A 27 -15.22 -17.35 -2.33
C VAL A 27 -13.71 -17.48 -2.07
N LEU A 28 -13.18 -18.70 -1.96
CA LEU A 28 -11.74 -18.93 -1.78
C LEU A 28 -10.94 -18.52 -3.03
N SER A 29 -11.51 -18.70 -4.22
CA SER A 29 -10.89 -18.24 -5.46
C SER A 29 -10.86 -16.71 -5.55
N ALA A 30 -11.97 -16.05 -5.17
CA ALA A 30 -12.05 -14.60 -5.09
C ALA A 30 -11.07 -14.02 -4.06
N TRP A 31 -11.01 -14.63 -2.86
CA TRP A 31 -10.06 -14.28 -1.81
C TRP A 31 -8.60 -14.35 -2.29
N LEU A 32 -8.23 -15.43 -2.97
CA LEU A 32 -6.89 -15.58 -3.54
C LEU A 32 -6.61 -14.49 -4.60
N ALA A 33 -7.58 -14.19 -5.46
CA ALA A 33 -7.44 -13.18 -6.49
C ALA A 33 -7.20 -11.78 -5.91
N VAL A 34 -7.98 -11.37 -4.90
CA VAL A 34 -7.83 -10.08 -4.21
C VAL A 34 -6.47 -10.00 -3.51
N ASN A 35 -6.03 -11.07 -2.85
CA ASN A 35 -4.70 -11.08 -2.24
C ASN A 35 -3.58 -10.94 -3.27
N CYS A 36 -3.69 -11.56 -4.44
CA CYS A 36 -2.70 -11.35 -5.49
C CYS A 36 -2.69 -9.90 -5.99
N LEU A 37 -3.84 -9.25 -6.13
CA LEU A 37 -3.89 -7.82 -6.52
C LEU A 37 -3.27 -6.93 -5.43
N ARG A 38 -3.54 -7.23 -4.16
CA ARG A 38 -2.92 -6.54 -3.02
C ARG A 38 -1.40 -6.67 -3.05
N GLU A 39 -0.87 -7.89 -3.21
CA GLU A 39 0.58 -8.12 -3.26
C GLU A 39 1.23 -7.57 -4.52
N LEU A 40 0.53 -7.57 -5.66
CA LEU A 40 1.01 -6.92 -6.87
C LEU A 40 1.27 -5.43 -6.65
N ARG A 41 0.31 -4.75 -6.00
CA ARG A 41 0.47 -3.34 -5.63
C ARG A 41 1.63 -3.16 -4.65
N GLY A 42 1.69 -4.02 -3.62
CA GLY A 42 2.75 -3.97 -2.61
C GLY A 42 4.15 -4.13 -3.21
N ASP A 43 4.35 -5.12 -4.07
CA ASP A 43 5.62 -5.34 -4.78
C ASP A 43 5.98 -4.14 -5.67
N ASN A 44 5.01 -3.55 -6.40
CA ASN A 44 5.25 -2.35 -7.19
C ASN A 44 5.65 -1.14 -6.31
N HIS A 45 4.96 -0.93 -5.20
CA HIS A 45 5.23 0.16 -4.27
C HIS A 45 6.64 0.05 -3.70
N TRP A 46 7.02 -1.11 -3.18
CA TRP A 46 8.36 -1.32 -2.61
C TRP A 46 9.48 -1.24 -3.65
N ALA A 47 9.22 -1.69 -4.88
CA ALA A 47 10.19 -1.51 -5.98
C ALA A 47 10.43 -0.02 -6.28
N LEU A 48 9.38 0.81 -6.27
CA LEU A 48 9.52 2.25 -6.44
C LEU A 48 10.21 2.91 -5.24
N CYS A 49 9.84 2.58 -4.00
CA CYS A 49 10.50 3.09 -2.80
C CYS A 49 12.01 2.79 -2.82
N ALA A 50 12.39 1.56 -3.17
CA ALA A 50 13.79 1.18 -3.29
C ALA A 50 14.51 1.93 -4.41
N SER A 51 13.84 2.25 -5.52
CA SER A 51 14.42 3.05 -6.61
C SER A 51 14.69 4.51 -6.23
N GLU A 52 14.01 5.01 -5.19
CA GLU A 52 14.17 6.35 -4.61
C GLU A 52 15.05 6.33 -3.34
N ASP A 53 15.75 5.22 -3.09
CA ASP A 53 16.62 5.00 -1.93
C ASP A 53 15.90 5.20 -0.58
N LEU A 54 14.62 4.86 -0.50
CA LEU A 54 13.84 4.97 0.74
C LEU A 54 13.89 3.70 1.56
N ASP A 55 14.06 3.84 2.87
CA ASP A 55 13.84 2.75 3.82
C ASP A 55 12.41 2.72 4.39
N GLY A 56 12.14 1.71 5.21
CA GLY A 56 10.81 1.51 5.81
C GLY A 56 10.36 2.61 6.78
N VAL A 57 11.30 3.33 7.42
CA VAL A 57 10.97 4.45 8.31
C VAL A 57 10.56 5.65 7.47
N GLU A 58 11.37 6.00 6.47
CA GLU A 58 11.10 7.11 5.54
C GLU A 58 9.78 6.93 4.81
N VAL A 59 9.48 5.72 4.34
CA VAL A 59 8.19 5.38 3.71
C VAL A 59 7.03 5.61 4.69
N GLY A 60 7.20 5.23 5.97
CA GLY A 60 6.19 5.45 7.00
C GLY A 60 5.96 6.93 7.32
N LEU A 61 7.04 7.71 7.42
CA LEU A 61 6.97 9.17 7.67
C LEU A 61 6.33 9.90 6.48
N LEU A 62 6.71 9.56 5.25
CA LEU A 62 6.12 10.12 4.04
C LEU A 62 4.63 9.79 3.92
N HIS A 63 4.17 8.66 4.46
CA HIS A 63 2.75 8.29 4.44
C HIS A 63 1.84 9.30 5.14
N SER A 64 2.39 10.10 6.07
CA SER A 64 1.65 11.17 6.75
C SER A 64 1.01 12.18 5.79
N ALA A 65 1.54 12.34 4.57
CA ALA A 65 0.93 13.20 3.55
C ALA A 65 -0.40 12.67 2.98
N LEU A 66 -0.77 11.41 3.24
CA LEU A 66 -1.96 10.74 2.70
C LEU A 66 -3.06 10.50 3.74
N ILE A 67 -2.85 10.91 4.99
CA ILE A 67 -3.76 10.67 6.10
C ILE A 67 -4.14 11.99 6.76
N ASP A 68 -5.27 11.97 7.46
CA ASP A 68 -5.65 13.06 8.34
C ASP A 68 -4.82 12.98 9.64
N LEU A 69 -4.07 14.02 9.95
CA LEU A 69 -3.25 14.04 11.17
C LEU A 69 -4.10 14.17 12.44
N ASP A 70 -5.34 14.66 12.36
CA ASP A 70 -6.23 14.74 13.51
C ASP A 70 -6.68 13.33 13.94
N ASP A 71 -6.89 12.43 12.98
CA ASP A 71 -7.27 11.03 13.23
C ASP A 71 -6.08 10.17 13.70
N TYR A 72 -4.86 10.50 13.24
CA TYR A 72 -3.66 9.68 13.46
C TYR A 72 -2.68 10.29 14.48
N GLY A 73 -2.90 11.52 14.93
CA GLY A 73 -2.20 12.19 16.03
C GLY A 73 -0.83 12.77 15.70
N SER A 74 -0.07 12.21 14.74
CA SER A 74 1.21 12.78 14.31
C SER A 74 1.67 12.27 12.94
N GLU A 75 2.60 13.00 12.32
CA GLU A 75 3.28 12.53 11.09
C GLU A 75 4.09 11.24 11.30
N GLU A 76 4.43 10.94 12.55
CA GLU A 76 5.24 9.78 12.91
C GLU A 76 4.42 8.52 13.15
N TRP A 77 3.08 8.64 13.31
CA TRP A 77 2.24 7.54 13.77
C TRP A 77 2.39 6.28 12.92
N ILE A 78 2.39 6.42 11.59
CA ILE A 78 2.50 5.27 10.69
C ILE A 78 3.85 4.59 10.86
N ALA A 79 4.95 5.34 10.87
CA ALA A 79 6.28 4.78 11.09
C ALA A 79 6.38 4.09 12.46
N ARG A 80 5.86 4.70 13.53
CA ARG A 80 5.88 4.16 14.89
C ARG A 80 5.01 2.91 15.05
N SER A 81 3.86 2.86 14.39
CA SER A 81 2.97 1.68 14.39
C SER A 81 3.63 0.42 13.82
N ARG A 82 4.78 0.55 13.14
CA ARG A 82 5.61 -0.56 12.62
C ARG A 82 6.76 -0.95 13.54
N GLY A 83 6.80 -0.43 14.77
CA GLY A 83 7.77 -0.79 15.80
C GLY A 83 9.04 0.05 15.81
N ASN A 84 9.07 1.19 15.11
CA ASN A 84 10.21 2.11 15.13
C ASN A 84 10.22 2.95 16.41
N ASP A 85 11.37 3.00 17.06
CA ASP A 85 11.62 3.80 18.26
C ASP A 85 12.03 5.24 17.92
N ASP A 86 12.28 6.05 18.96
CA ASP A 86 12.65 7.46 18.79
C ASP A 86 13.95 7.67 18.00
N GLU A 87 14.93 6.78 18.17
CA GLU A 87 16.20 6.85 17.46
C GLU A 87 15.99 6.57 15.96
N ALA A 88 15.24 5.52 15.63
CA ALA A 88 14.90 5.20 14.25
C ALA A 88 14.12 6.33 13.58
N ILE A 89 13.16 6.93 14.29
CA ILE A 89 12.35 8.05 13.79
C ILE A 89 13.21 9.30 13.55
N ALA A 90 14.06 9.69 14.51
CA ALA A 90 14.96 10.82 14.34
C ALA A 90 15.93 10.62 13.17
N ALA A 91 16.45 9.40 13.01
CA ALA A 91 17.30 9.06 11.88
C ALA A 91 16.53 9.11 10.55
N GLY A 92 15.26 8.68 10.52
CA GLY A 92 14.37 8.77 9.36
C GLY A 92 14.13 10.22 8.93
N TRP A 93 13.82 11.11 9.88
CA TRP A 93 13.70 12.53 9.60
C TRP A 93 14.99 13.13 9.03
N ALA A 94 16.14 12.82 9.63
CA ALA A 94 17.42 13.30 9.13
C ALA A 94 17.72 12.86 7.69
N ARG A 95 17.33 11.63 7.30
CA ARG A 95 17.47 11.16 5.90
C ARG A 95 16.52 11.90 4.96
N LEU A 96 15.27 12.12 5.34
CA LEU A 96 14.32 12.90 4.54
C LEU A 96 14.73 14.37 4.40
N GLU A 97 15.29 14.97 5.46
CA GLU A 97 15.86 16.32 5.42
C GLU A 97 17.04 16.41 4.47
N ALA A 98 17.95 15.43 4.50
CA ALA A 98 19.07 15.34 3.55
C ALA A 98 18.60 15.20 2.09
N LYS A 99 17.41 14.62 1.87
CA LYS A 99 16.73 14.51 0.56
C LYS A 99 15.88 15.74 0.21
N GLY A 100 15.76 16.73 1.10
CA GLY A 100 14.93 17.93 0.91
C GLY A 100 13.41 17.70 1.04
N LEU A 101 13.00 16.53 1.53
CA LEU A 101 11.60 16.12 1.66
C LEU A 101 11.01 16.45 3.04
N ALA A 102 11.84 16.79 4.00
CA ALA A 102 11.44 17.19 5.34
C ALA A 102 12.25 18.39 5.83
N SER A 103 11.77 19.03 6.89
CA SER A 103 12.46 20.09 7.63
C SER A 103 11.91 20.18 9.05
N ASN A 104 12.81 20.10 10.04
CA ASN A 104 12.49 20.17 11.47
C ASN A 104 11.44 19.13 11.90
N GLY A 105 11.59 17.89 11.45
CA GLY A 105 10.70 16.79 11.82
C GLY A 105 9.29 16.87 11.22
N ALA A 106 9.12 17.56 10.10
CA ALA A 106 7.88 17.62 9.35
C ALA A 106 8.12 17.56 7.85
N LEU A 107 7.17 17.03 7.08
CA LEU A 107 7.24 17.01 5.62
C LEU A 107 7.17 18.42 5.03
N THR A 108 8.06 18.69 4.07
CA THR A 108 7.96 19.89 3.22
C THR A 108 6.86 19.72 2.16
N ASP A 109 6.48 20.81 1.49
CA ASP A 109 5.61 20.73 0.31
C ASP A 109 6.19 19.82 -0.78
N GLU A 110 7.52 19.82 -0.92
CA GLU A 110 8.23 18.91 -1.82
C GLU A 110 8.07 17.45 -1.37
N GLY A 111 8.24 17.16 -0.08
CA GLY A 111 8.02 15.83 0.49
C GLY A 111 6.61 15.30 0.26
N ARG A 112 5.60 16.17 0.46
CA ARG A 112 4.20 15.83 0.19
C ARG A 112 3.99 15.56 -1.30
N ARG A 113 4.47 16.44 -2.19
CA ARG A 113 4.36 16.26 -3.64
C ARG A 113 5.04 14.98 -4.11
N PHE A 114 6.25 14.72 -3.61
CA PHE A 114 7.00 13.50 -3.87
C PHE A 114 6.20 12.26 -3.47
N ARG A 115 5.58 12.26 -2.28
CA ARG A 115 4.74 11.15 -1.82
C ARG A 115 3.55 10.89 -2.76
N PHE A 116 2.87 11.94 -3.21
CA PHE A 116 1.74 11.82 -4.15
C PHE A 116 2.19 11.30 -5.51
N ASP A 117 3.32 11.78 -6.03
CA ASP A 117 3.88 11.29 -7.30
C ASP A 117 4.27 9.80 -7.21
N LEU A 118 4.87 9.38 -6.10
CA LEU A 118 5.19 7.98 -5.83
C LEU A 118 3.94 7.09 -5.84
N GLU A 119 2.82 7.55 -5.26
CA GLU A 119 1.54 6.81 -5.35
C GLU A 119 1.01 6.79 -6.78
N ALA A 120 1.05 7.90 -7.51
CA ALA A 120 0.57 7.96 -8.89
C ALA A 120 1.34 6.96 -9.79
N ARG A 121 2.66 6.85 -9.61
CA ARG A 121 3.49 5.84 -10.29
C ARG A 121 3.14 4.42 -9.85
N THR A 122 2.90 4.19 -8.56
CA THR A 122 2.44 2.90 -8.02
C THR A 122 1.09 2.49 -8.65
N ASP A 123 0.16 3.44 -8.78
CA ASP A 123 -1.14 3.26 -9.43
C ASP A 123 -0.97 2.92 -10.90
N ALA A 124 -0.16 3.68 -11.64
CA ALA A 124 0.10 3.44 -13.06
C ALA A 124 0.67 2.04 -13.31
N LEU A 125 1.59 1.56 -12.47
CA LEU A 125 2.16 0.22 -12.57
C LEU A 125 1.16 -0.89 -12.18
N THR A 126 0.15 -0.57 -11.39
CA THR A 126 -0.86 -1.53 -10.92
C THR A 126 -2.10 -1.56 -11.82
N ALA A 127 -2.42 -0.45 -12.48
CA ALA A 127 -3.60 -0.26 -13.31
C ALA A 127 -3.81 -1.34 -14.39
N PRO A 128 -2.78 -1.88 -15.07
CA PRO A 128 -2.98 -2.94 -16.07
C PRO A 128 -3.73 -4.18 -15.54
N ALA A 129 -3.55 -4.52 -14.26
CA ALA A 129 -4.26 -5.64 -13.66
C ALA A 129 -5.77 -5.37 -13.54
N TRP A 130 -6.15 -4.14 -13.22
CA TRP A 130 -7.54 -3.69 -13.13
C TRP A 130 -8.17 -3.45 -14.50
N MET A 131 -7.40 -2.93 -15.47
CA MET A 131 -7.85 -2.80 -16.86
C MET A 131 -8.23 -4.15 -17.47
N ALA A 132 -7.50 -5.22 -17.13
CA ALA A 132 -7.84 -6.58 -17.55
C ALA A 132 -9.11 -7.15 -16.89
N VAL A 133 -9.49 -6.66 -15.70
CA VAL A 133 -10.79 -6.99 -15.06
C VAL A 133 -11.92 -6.22 -15.74
N GLY A 134 -11.64 -4.99 -16.18
CA GLY A 134 -12.59 -4.12 -16.84
C GLY A 134 -13.36 -3.24 -15.86
N LYS A 135 -13.79 -2.08 -16.33
CA LYS A 135 -14.41 -1.03 -15.49
C LYS A 135 -15.67 -1.53 -14.79
N GLU A 136 -16.59 -2.13 -15.53
CA GLU A 136 -17.89 -2.59 -15.00
C GLU A 136 -17.71 -3.63 -13.87
N ALA A 137 -16.90 -4.65 -14.12
CA ALA A 137 -16.61 -5.67 -13.10
C ALA A 137 -15.85 -5.11 -11.89
N THR A 138 -14.95 -4.14 -12.10
CA THR A 138 -14.25 -3.46 -11.01
C THR A 138 -15.21 -2.63 -10.16
N THR A 139 -16.10 -1.86 -10.78
CA THR A 139 -17.12 -1.08 -10.06
C THR A 139 -18.07 -1.99 -9.30
N GLY A 140 -18.58 -3.05 -9.92
CA GLY A 140 -19.45 -4.01 -9.24
C GLY A 140 -18.76 -4.72 -8.06
N PHE A 141 -17.45 -5.00 -8.16
CA PHE A 141 -16.68 -5.51 -7.02
C PHE A 141 -16.62 -4.50 -5.87
N CYS A 142 -16.33 -3.22 -6.15
CA CYS A 142 -16.30 -2.18 -5.12
C CYS A 142 -17.66 -2.05 -4.43
N GLU A 143 -18.75 -1.95 -5.21
CA GLU A 143 -20.13 -1.82 -4.69
C GLU A 143 -20.53 -3.00 -3.81
N LEU A 144 -20.02 -4.21 -4.09
CA LEU A 144 -20.26 -5.41 -3.27
C LEU A 144 -19.46 -5.41 -1.96
N VAL A 145 -18.27 -4.81 -1.92
CA VAL A 145 -17.34 -4.93 -0.78
C VAL A 145 -17.41 -3.72 0.15
N GLU A 146 -17.48 -2.51 -0.39
CA GLU A 146 -17.44 -1.26 0.38
C GLU A 146 -18.49 -1.17 1.50
N PRO A 147 -19.76 -1.58 1.30
CA PRO A 147 -20.77 -1.52 2.37
C PRO A 147 -20.42 -2.35 3.62
N HIS A 148 -19.54 -3.34 3.48
CA HIS A 148 -19.14 -4.24 4.57
C HIS A 148 -17.87 -3.79 5.30
N HIS A 149 -17.19 -2.73 4.84
CA HIS A 149 -15.94 -2.23 5.42
C HIS A 149 -16.03 -2.04 6.94
N ASN A 150 -17.02 -1.26 7.39
CA ASN A 150 -17.17 -0.92 8.81
C ASN A 150 -17.45 -2.15 9.67
N THR A 151 -18.15 -3.15 9.14
CA THR A 151 -18.40 -4.42 9.83
C THR A 151 -17.10 -5.19 10.04
N PHE A 152 -16.21 -5.24 9.04
CA PHE A 152 -14.90 -5.89 9.18
C PHE A 152 -13.99 -5.17 10.17
N VAL A 153 -13.93 -3.83 10.11
CA VAL A 153 -13.14 -3.02 11.07
C VAL A 153 -13.66 -3.23 12.50
N ALA A 154 -14.97 -3.17 12.72
CA ALA A 154 -15.56 -3.42 14.04
C ALA A 154 -15.22 -4.82 14.56
N ARG A 155 -15.20 -5.84 13.68
CA ARG A 155 -14.81 -7.19 14.06
C ARG A 155 -13.34 -7.26 14.48
N ILE A 156 -12.44 -6.63 13.74
CA ILE A 156 -11.01 -6.56 14.08
C ILE A 156 -10.83 -5.94 15.47
N ASN A 157 -11.43 -4.77 15.71
CA ASN A 157 -11.33 -4.06 17.00
C ASN A 157 -11.89 -4.87 18.18
N ALA A 158 -12.85 -5.77 17.95
CA ALA A 158 -13.40 -6.64 18.98
C ALA A 158 -12.56 -7.90 19.24
N THR A 159 -11.58 -8.21 18.38
CA THR A 159 -10.82 -9.49 18.44
C THR A 159 -9.31 -9.36 18.44
N ALA A 160 -8.76 -8.17 18.13
CA ALA A 160 -7.35 -7.84 18.23
C ALA A 160 -7.00 -7.42 19.67
#